data_AF-A0A832Z9J5-F1
#
_entry.id   AF-A0A832Z9J5-F1
#
_cell.length_a   1.000
_cell.length_b   1.000
_cell.length_c   1.000
_cell.angle_alpha   90.00
_cell.angle_beta   90.00
_cell.angle_gamma   90.00
#
_symmetry.space_group_name_H-M   'P 1'
#
loop_
_entity.id
_entity.type
_entity.pdbx_description
1 polymer ?
#
loop_
_entity_poly.entity_id
_entity_poly.type
_entity_poly.pdbx_seq_one_letter_code
_entity_poly.pdbx_strand_id
1 'polypeptide(L)'
;MPKRVKFGHHYYYIVLLDDLKDNKFRGKNVVLEGVIEDKPTIEFLPMELPSYRTIFRIDGLKIEFSGTPHIGRGDRVRVYGRFVGDGIIAKAIETEKALYISEE
;
A
#
# COMPACT_ATOMS: atom_id res chain seq x y z
N MET A 1 -12.09 14.03 -14.73
CA MET A 1 -10.72 13.50 -14.49
C MET A 1 -10.70 12.79 -13.15
N PRO A 2 -10.04 11.63 -12.99
CA PRO A 2 -9.95 11.00 -11.68
C PRO A 2 -9.19 11.92 -10.72
N LYS A 3 -9.73 12.07 -9.51
CA LYS A 3 -9.19 12.96 -8.48
C LYS A 3 -7.79 12.49 -8.11
N ARG A 4 -6.83 13.42 -8.04
CA ARG A 4 -5.45 13.12 -7.62
C ARG A 4 -5.13 13.84 -6.33
N VAL A 5 -4.24 13.26 -5.53
CA VAL A 5 -3.65 13.88 -4.34
C VAL A 5 -2.13 13.89 -4.48
N LYS A 6 -1.49 14.95 -4.01
CA LYS A 6 -0.03 15.04 -3.93
C LYS A 6 0.44 14.43 -2.60
N PHE A 7 1.43 13.56 -2.66
CA PHE A 7 2.10 13.02 -1.49
C PHE A 7 3.60 12.88 -1.79
N GLY A 8 4.45 13.50 -0.97
CA GLY A 8 5.87 13.68 -1.29
C GLY A 8 6.06 14.37 -2.64
N HIS A 9 6.88 13.76 -3.50
CA HIS A 9 7.19 14.23 -4.85
C HIS A 9 6.24 13.68 -5.94
N HIS A 10 5.25 12.86 -5.56
CA HIS A 10 4.39 12.15 -6.50
C HIS A 10 2.93 12.61 -6.44
N TYR A 11 2.21 12.39 -7.54
CA TYR A 11 0.76 12.47 -7.59
C TYR A 11 0.17 11.06 -7.66
N TYR A 12 -0.84 10.82 -6.82
CA TYR A 12 -1.54 9.55 -6.72
C TYR A 12 -2.99 9.73 -7.17
N TYR A 13 -3.49 8.81 -7.99
CA TYR A 13 -4.91 8.75 -8.29
C TYR A 13 -5.66 8.20 -7.08
N ILE A 14 -6.68 8.92 -6.61
CA ILE A 14 -7.61 8.41 -5.60
C ILE A 14 -8.51 7.41 -6.30
N VAL A 15 -8.47 6.16 -5.86
CA VAL A 15 -9.22 5.05 -6.46
C VAL A 15 -10.00 4.29 -5.40
N LEU A 16 -11.13 3.73 -5.81
CA LEU A 16 -11.80 2.65 -5.11
C LEU A 16 -11.26 1.31 -5.63
N LEU A 17 -11.51 0.22 -4.89
CA LEU A 17 -11.09 -1.11 -5.32
C LEU A 17 -11.73 -1.54 -6.65
N ASP A 18 -12.97 -1.12 -6.89
CA ASP A 18 -13.67 -1.37 -8.16
C ASP A 18 -12.95 -0.74 -9.36
N ASP A 19 -12.29 0.41 -9.18
CA ASP A 19 -11.53 1.07 -10.25
C ASP A 19 -10.30 0.25 -10.70
N LEU A 20 -9.83 -0.69 -9.87
CA LEU A 20 -8.63 -1.50 -10.11
C LEU A 20 -8.93 -2.78 -10.89
N LYS A 21 -10.20 -3.23 -10.95
CA LYS A 21 -10.61 -4.51 -11.57
C LYS A 21 -10.26 -4.59 -13.07
N ASP A 22 -10.38 -3.48 -13.79
CA ASP A 22 -10.15 -3.43 -15.24
C ASP A 22 -8.68 -3.16 -15.63
N ASN A 23 -7.75 -3.23 -14.68
CA ASN A 23 -6.32 -2.98 -14.89
C ASN A 23 -5.95 -1.59 -15.47
N LYS A 24 -6.90 -0.65 -15.55
CA LYS A 24 -6.70 0.70 -16.09
C LYS A 24 -5.61 1.50 -15.37
N PHE A 25 -5.37 1.21 -14.10
CA PHE A 25 -4.38 1.88 -13.26
C PHE A 25 -3.04 1.13 -13.20
N ARG A 26 -2.86 0.05 -13.96
CA ARG A 26 -1.62 -0.75 -13.91
C ARG A 26 -0.40 0.14 -14.24
N GLY A 27 0.60 0.06 -13.38
CA GLY A 27 1.81 0.87 -13.43
C GLY A 27 1.66 2.32 -12.97
N LYS A 28 0.46 2.76 -12.56
CA LYS A 28 0.20 4.11 -12.04
C LYS A 28 0.36 4.17 -10.51
N ASN A 29 0.65 5.36 -10.02
CA ASN A 29 0.61 5.68 -8.61
C ASN A 29 -0.85 5.89 -8.17
N VAL A 30 -1.29 5.11 -7.21
CA VAL A 30 -2.66 5.12 -6.68
C VAL A 30 -2.66 5.29 -5.17
N VAL A 31 -3.73 5.86 -4.67
CA VAL A 31 -4.06 5.85 -3.25
C VAL A 31 -5.46 5.29 -3.06
N LEU A 32 -5.59 4.36 -2.12
CA LEU A 32 -6.87 3.84 -1.69
C LEU A 32 -6.92 3.76 -0.17
N GLU A 33 -8.13 3.76 0.34
CA GLU A 33 -8.41 3.59 1.75
C GLU A 33 -9.20 2.30 1.95
N GLY A 34 -8.90 1.57 3.01
CA GLY A 34 -9.61 0.34 3.32
C GLY A 34 -9.23 -0.24 4.68
N VAL A 35 -9.78 -1.42 4.98
CA VAL A 35 -9.57 -2.13 6.24
C VAL A 35 -8.71 -3.36 5.98
N ILE A 36 -7.73 -3.60 6.85
CA ILE A 36 -6.88 -4.79 6.76
C ILE A 36 -7.69 -6.04 7.10
N GLU A 37 -7.78 -6.97 6.15
CA GLU A 37 -8.62 -8.17 6.28
C GLU A 37 -7.96 -9.30 7.08
N ASP A 38 -6.66 -9.50 6.82
CA ASP A 38 -5.86 -10.62 7.33
C ASP A 38 -4.82 -10.15 8.34
N LYS A 39 -4.20 -11.10 9.05
CA LYS A 39 -3.07 -10.80 9.91
C LYS A 39 -1.88 -10.42 9.01
N PRO A 40 -1.27 -9.23 9.16
CA PRO A 40 -0.09 -8.87 8.39
C PRO A 40 1.06 -9.85 8.65
N THR A 41 1.75 -10.25 7.57
CA THR A 41 2.96 -11.06 7.64
C THR A 41 4.16 -10.14 7.48
N ILE A 42 5.10 -10.19 8.44
CA ILE A 42 6.36 -9.47 8.38
C ILE A 42 7.48 -10.49 8.16
N GLU A 43 8.14 -10.40 7.01
CA GLU A 43 9.24 -11.26 6.62
C GLU A 43 10.56 -10.53 6.79
N PHE A 44 11.53 -11.18 7.44
CA PHE A 44 12.91 -10.73 7.45
C PHE A 44 13.63 -11.28 6.22
N LEU A 45 14.29 -10.40 5.46
CA LEU A 45 15.04 -10.75 4.27
C LEU A 45 16.54 -10.71 4.58
N PRO A 46 17.20 -11.87 4.77
CA PRO A 46 18.62 -11.92 5.10
C PRO A 46 19.46 -11.69 3.82
N MET A 47 19.70 -10.42 3.51
CA MET A 47 20.60 -9.98 2.44
C MET A 47 21.83 -9.26 3.02
N GLU A 48 22.77 -8.84 2.16
CA GLU A 48 23.93 -8.02 2.58
C GLU A 48 23.49 -6.75 3.33
N LEU A 49 22.36 -6.16 2.91
CA LEU A 49 21.61 -5.16 3.65
C LEU A 49 20.29 -5.79 4.11
N PRO A 50 20.20 -6.24 5.38
CA PRO A 50 18.98 -6.84 5.89
C PRO A 50 17.80 -5.89 5.81
N SER A 51 16.64 -6.41 5.44
CA SER A 51 15.42 -5.63 5.29
C SER A 51 14.19 -6.39 5.76
N TYR A 52 13.08 -5.68 5.88
CA TYR A 52 11.78 -6.26 6.22
C TYR A 52 10.78 -6.00 5.12
N ARG A 53 9.94 -6.99 4.87
CA ARG A 53 8.79 -6.87 3.98
C ARG A 53 7.53 -7.20 4.75
N THR A 54 6.54 -6.33 4.66
CA THR A 54 5.20 -6.53 5.22
C THR A 54 4.20 -6.78 4.11
N ILE A 55 3.38 -7.82 4.27
CA ILE A 55 2.33 -8.21 3.33
C ILE A 55 1.01 -8.34 4.07
N PHE A 56 -0.05 -7.77 3.51
CA PHE A 56 -1.44 -7.92 4.00
C PHE A 56 -2.43 -7.67 2.86
N ARG A 57 -3.73 -7.80 3.13
CA ARG A 57 -4.81 -7.59 2.16
C ARG A 57 -5.83 -6.55 2.60
N ILE A 58 -6.37 -5.86 1.60
CA ILE A 58 -7.54 -4.98 1.70
C ILE A 58 -8.52 -5.45 0.62
N ASP A 59 -9.69 -5.97 1.00
CA ASP A 59 -10.72 -6.47 0.08
C ASP A 59 -10.14 -7.38 -1.02
N GLY A 60 -9.30 -8.34 -0.64
CA GLY A 60 -8.62 -9.27 -1.54
C GLY A 60 -7.39 -8.70 -2.28
N LEU A 61 -7.16 -7.39 -2.27
CA LEU A 61 -6.01 -6.76 -2.93
C LEU A 61 -4.75 -6.90 -2.07
N LYS A 62 -3.69 -7.49 -2.64
CA LYS A 62 -2.40 -7.64 -1.94
C LYS A 62 -1.70 -6.28 -1.80
N ILE A 63 -1.29 -5.94 -0.59
CA ILE A 63 -0.43 -4.80 -0.29
C ILE A 63 0.95 -5.32 0.13
N GLU A 64 2.00 -4.79 -0.47
CA GLU A 64 3.40 -5.10 -0.14
C GLU A 64 4.14 -3.82 0.25
N PHE A 65 4.77 -3.80 1.41
CA PHE A 65 5.46 -2.63 1.96
C PHE A 65 6.84 -2.99 2.51
N SER A 66 7.83 -2.14 2.25
CA SER A 66 9.17 -2.30 2.81
C SER A 66 9.26 -1.66 4.19
N GLY A 67 9.32 -2.49 5.23
CA GLY A 67 9.41 -2.06 6.63
C GLY A 67 8.55 -2.90 7.57
N THR A 68 8.45 -2.44 8.82
CA THR A 68 7.74 -3.09 9.93
C THR A 68 6.65 -2.17 10.54
N PRO A 69 5.61 -1.82 9.77
CA PRO A 69 4.55 -0.96 10.27
C PRO A 69 3.82 -1.65 11.42
N HIS A 70 3.46 -0.88 12.46
CA HIS A 70 2.67 -1.38 13.58
C HIS A 70 1.19 -1.31 13.23
N ILE A 71 0.76 -2.30 12.43
CA ILE A 71 -0.60 -2.46 11.90
C ILE A 71 -1.11 -3.88 12.15
N GLY A 72 -2.42 -4.04 12.18
CA GLY A 72 -3.08 -5.32 12.41
C GLY A 72 -4.40 -5.44 11.66
N ARG A 73 -4.96 -6.65 11.70
CA ARG A 73 -6.30 -6.95 11.18
C ARG A 73 -7.33 -6.01 11.81
N GLY A 74 -8.19 -5.42 10.98
CA GLY A 74 -9.22 -4.48 11.40
C GLY A 74 -8.78 -3.01 11.41
N ASP A 75 -7.48 -2.72 11.25
CA ASP A 75 -7.02 -1.34 11.14
C ASP A 75 -7.48 -0.71 9.82
N ARG A 76 -7.98 0.52 9.91
CA ARG A 76 -8.26 1.35 8.74
C ARG A 76 -6.99 2.06 8.31
N VAL A 77 -6.63 1.88 7.04
CA VAL A 77 -5.39 2.40 6.47
C VAL A 77 -5.64 3.08 5.13
N ARG A 78 -4.80 4.07 4.82
CA ARG A 78 -4.69 4.63 3.48
C ARG A 78 -3.33 4.29 2.89
N VAL A 79 -3.33 3.60 1.75
CA VAL A 79 -2.14 3.06 1.12
C VAL A 79 -1.81 3.87 -0.12
N TYR A 80 -0.61 4.43 -0.16
CA TYR A 80 -0.04 5.12 -1.33
C TYR A 80 0.97 4.19 -1.97
N GLY A 81 0.83 3.90 -3.26
CA GLY A 81 1.78 3.03 -3.92
C GLY A 81 1.57 2.88 -5.41
N ARG A 82 2.34 1.98 -6.02
CA ARG A 82 2.22 1.64 -7.44
C ARG A 82 1.36 0.40 -7.60
N PHE A 83 0.26 0.51 -8.35
CA PHE A 83 -0.57 -0.64 -8.67
C PHE A 83 0.08 -1.49 -9.76
N VAL A 84 0.24 -2.80 -9.53
CA VAL A 84 0.93 -3.72 -10.45
C VAL A 84 0.00 -4.70 -11.16
N GLY A 85 -1.29 -4.68 -10.83
CA GLY A 85 -2.37 -5.44 -11.47
C GLY A 85 -3.14 -6.33 -10.49
N ASP A 86 -2.42 -7.01 -9.60
CA ASP A 86 -2.94 -7.90 -8.57
C ASP A 86 -2.66 -7.39 -7.13
N GLY A 87 -1.99 -6.24 -7.03
CA GLY A 87 -1.60 -5.65 -5.76
C GLY A 87 -1.00 -4.26 -5.89
N ILE A 88 -0.62 -3.70 -4.75
CA ILE A 88 0.05 -2.41 -4.63
C ILE A 88 1.40 -2.61 -3.95
N ILE A 89 2.45 -2.13 -4.61
CA ILE A 89 3.75 -1.90 -3.98
C ILE A 89 3.65 -0.55 -3.27
N ALA A 90 3.44 -0.59 -1.96
CA ALA A 90 3.21 0.57 -1.13
C ALA A 90 4.52 1.35 -0.91
N LYS A 91 4.44 2.66 -1.09
CA LYS A 91 5.47 3.64 -0.73
C LYS A 91 5.16 4.33 0.60
N ALA A 92 3.88 4.42 0.95
CA ALA A 92 3.46 4.82 2.28
C ALA A 92 2.17 4.13 2.73
N ILE A 93 2.05 3.96 4.04
CA ILE A 93 0.85 3.49 4.72
C ILE A 93 0.53 4.52 5.79
N GLU A 94 -0.59 5.21 5.63
CA GLU A 94 -1.15 6.13 6.62
C GLU A 94 -2.17 5.39 7.48
N THR A 95 -2.02 5.50 8.79
CA THR A 95 -2.95 5.00 9.80
C THR A 95 -3.43 6.17 10.65
N GLU A 96 -4.36 5.93 11.58
CA GLU A 96 -4.72 6.95 12.57
C GLU A 96 -3.55 7.40 13.45
N LYS A 97 -2.60 6.50 13.76
CA LYS A 97 -1.55 6.73 14.77
C LYS A 97 -0.22 7.15 14.18
N ALA A 98 0.07 6.71 12.95
CA ALA A 98 1.37 6.87 12.34
C ALA A 98 1.28 6.85 10.82
N LEU A 99 2.24 7.54 10.19
CA LEU A 99 2.50 7.48 8.76
C LEU A 99 3.82 6.73 8.56
N TYR A 100 3.74 5.58 7.90
CA TYR A 100 4.90 4.78 7.53
C TYR A 100 5.29 5.11 6.09
N ILE A 101 6.56 5.41 5.85
CA ILE A 101 7.08 5.76 4.52
C ILE A 101 8.31 4.88 4.27
N SER A 102 8.36 4.21 3.14
CA SER A 102 9.58 3.57 2.66
C SER A 102 10.25 4.56 1.69
N GLU A 103 11.46 5.04 2.00
CA GLU A 103 12.24 5.86 1.05
C GLU A 103 12.48 5.10 -0.27
N GLU A 104 12.70 5.87 -1.34
CA GLU A 104 12.52 5.46 -2.75
C GLU A 104 13.30 4.22 -3.20
#